data_AF-A0AAP6LCM4-F1
#
_entry.id   AF-A0AAP6LCM4-F1
#
_cell.length_a   1.000
_cell.length_b   1.000
_cell.length_c   1.000
_cell.angle_alpha   90.00
_cell.angle_beta   90.00
_cell.angle_gamma   90.00
#
_symmetry.space_group_name_H-M   'P 1'
#
loop_
_entity.id
_entity.type
_entity.pdbx_description
1 polymer ?
#
loop_
_entity_poly.entity_id
_entity_poly.type
_entity_poly.pdbx_seq_one_letter_code
_entity_poly.pdbx_strand_id
1 'polypeptide(L)'
;MKVWIAGLLGLTVVAVGAAIWLRPGTADVAEAVPSEAWRPAKQVTLSTPEGGTRTMHLQQDPRDLRNATMQRITEFDLRWNDAVQLADSTPRIALAGPANSLQQLARESRTVELSDCFAQGRGFWTAGLEAQARATLAFMVQAPSGPSAELKAAQVNLGSWAKVVDACR
;
A
#
# COMPACT_ATOMS: atom_id res chain seq x y z
N MET A 1 -3.20 -11.61 -70.71
CA MET A 1 -4.46 -11.75 -71.47
C MET A 1 -4.62 -13.19 -71.93
N LYS A 2 -5.55 -13.94 -71.32
CA LYS A 2 -6.22 -15.12 -71.90
C LYS A 2 -7.32 -15.54 -70.94
N VAL A 3 -8.54 -15.14 -71.30
CA VAL A 3 -9.80 -15.55 -70.70
C VAL A 3 -10.21 -16.86 -71.36
N TRP A 4 -10.66 -17.84 -70.58
CA TRP A 4 -11.59 -18.87 -71.05
C TRP A 4 -12.66 -19.09 -69.99
N ILE A 5 -13.89 -18.71 -70.37
CA ILE A 5 -15.15 -18.94 -69.68
C ILE A 5 -15.85 -20.09 -70.41
N ALA A 6 -16.41 -21.04 -69.66
CA ALA A 6 -17.63 -21.83 -69.91
C ALA A 6 -17.44 -23.23 -69.29
N GLY A 7 -18.36 -23.78 -68.51
CA GLY A 7 -19.72 -23.35 -68.19
C GLY A 7 -20.48 -24.45 -67.44
N LEU A 8 -21.78 -24.17 -67.24
CA LEU A 8 -22.90 -25.05 -66.89
C LEU A 8 -22.97 -25.49 -65.41
N LEU A 9 -23.85 -24.86 -64.62
CA LEU A 9 -25.28 -25.21 -64.45
C LEU A 9 -25.48 -26.53 -63.71
N GLY A 10 -25.78 -26.40 -62.41
CA GLY A 10 -26.30 -27.46 -61.56
C GLY A 10 -27.16 -26.81 -60.48
N LEU A 11 -28.39 -26.47 -60.84
CA LEU A 11 -29.42 -25.92 -59.98
C LEU A 11 -30.11 -27.11 -59.30
N THR A 12 -29.94 -27.30 -58.00
CA THR A 12 -30.82 -28.17 -57.21
C THR A 12 -31.40 -27.41 -56.04
N VAL A 13 -32.72 -27.47 -56.00
CA VAL A 13 -33.64 -26.76 -55.12
C VAL A 13 -33.77 -27.54 -53.81
N VAL A 14 -33.61 -26.79 -52.71
CA VAL A 14 -34.31 -26.82 -51.42
C VAL A 14 -34.80 -28.18 -50.90
N ALA A 15 -34.23 -28.61 -49.78
CA ALA A 15 -34.94 -29.36 -48.75
C ALA A 15 -34.96 -28.53 -47.46
N VAL A 16 -36.15 -28.01 -47.14
CA VAL A 16 -36.48 -27.46 -45.83
C VAL A 16 -36.49 -28.62 -44.84
N GLY A 17 -35.58 -28.62 -43.89
CA GLY A 17 -35.54 -29.56 -42.76
C GLY A 17 -35.16 -28.80 -41.51
N ALA A 18 -36.13 -28.60 -40.62
CA ALA A 18 -35.96 -27.94 -39.34
C ALA A 18 -34.89 -28.65 -38.50
N ALA A 19 -33.81 -27.93 -38.18
CA ALA A 19 -32.92 -28.25 -37.08
C ALA A 19 -32.58 -26.94 -36.36
N ILE A 20 -33.53 -26.51 -35.53
CA ILE A 20 -33.24 -25.76 -34.30
C ILE A 20 -32.13 -26.55 -33.61
N TRP A 21 -30.94 -25.97 -33.43
CA TRP A 21 -29.98 -26.15 -32.33
C TRP A 21 -28.65 -25.52 -32.76
N LEU A 22 -28.01 -24.79 -31.83
CA LEU A 22 -26.67 -24.21 -31.90
C LEU A 22 -26.56 -22.82 -32.56
N ARG A 23 -27.20 -21.84 -31.92
CA ARG A 23 -26.57 -20.51 -31.77
C ARG A 23 -25.26 -20.75 -30.99
N PRO A 24 -24.06 -20.43 -31.51
CA PRO A 24 -22.91 -20.26 -30.64
C PRO A 24 -23.23 -19.03 -29.81
N GLY A 25 -23.71 -19.26 -28.58
CA GLY A 25 -23.71 -18.23 -27.56
C GLY A 25 -22.29 -17.72 -27.48
N THR A 26 -22.12 -16.41 -27.63
CA THR A 26 -20.98 -15.71 -27.05
C THR A 26 -21.07 -15.99 -25.57
N ALA A 27 -20.48 -17.09 -25.13
CA ALA A 27 -20.14 -17.29 -23.75
C ALA A 27 -19.26 -16.09 -23.43
N ASP A 28 -19.83 -15.13 -22.71
CA ASP A 28 -19.07 -14.26 -21.85
C ASP A 28 -18.21 -15.21 -21.03
N VAL A 29 -16.96 -15.41 -21.47
CA VAL A 29 -15.96 -16.11 -20.69
C VAL A 29 -15.73 -15.16 -19.53
N ALA A 30 -16.51 -15.35 -18.47
CA ALA A 30 -16.17 -14.86 -17.16
C ALA A 30 -14.77 -15.39 -16.89
N GLU A 31 -13.78 -14.55 -17.13
CA GLU A 31 -12.38 -14.83 -16.91
C GLU A 31 -12.30 -15.30 -15.47
N ALA A 32 -12.05 -16.59 -15.28
CA ALA A 32 -11.95 -17.17 -13.96
C ALA A 32 -10.82 -16.41 -13.27
N VAL A 33 -11.19 -15.53 -12.32
CA VAL A 33 -10.22 -14.85 -11.47
C VAL A 33 -9.39 -15.96 -10.84
N PRO A 34 -8.10 -16.08 -11.17
CA PRO A 34 -7.30 -17.21 -10.71
C PRO A 34 -7.37 -17.24 -9.19
N SER A 35 -7.86 -18.36 -8.66
CA SER A 35 -7.90 -18.62 -7.22
C SER A 35 -6.54 -18.28 -6.66
N GLU A 36 -6.51 -17.29 -5.78
CA GLU A 36 -5.39 -16.72 -5.07
C GLU A 36 -4.26 -17.75 -4.88
N ALA A 37 -3.34 -17.79 -5.85
CA ALA A 37 -2.28 -18.77 -5.85
C ALA A 37 -1.44 -18.50 -4.60
N TRP A 38 -1.41 -19.46 -3.67
CA TRP A 38 -0.66 -19.36 -2.43
C TRP A 38 0.75 -18.81 -2.71
N ARG A 39 1.04 -17.62 -2.17
CA ARG A 39 2.38 -17.03 -2.21
C ARG A 39 3.00 -17.19 -0.83
N PRO A 40 4.22 -17.75 -0.72
CA PRO A 40 4.86 -17.90 0.58
C PRO A 40 5.03 -16.53 1.24
N ALA A 41 4.62 -16.43 2.50
CA ALA A 41 4.75 -15.19 3.28
C ALA A 41 6.22 -14.76 3.36
N LYS A 42 6.50 -13.47 3.13
CA LYS A 42 7.87 -12.92 3.25
C LYS A 42 8.19 -12.73 4.74
N GLN A 43 9.32 -13.28 5.18
CA GLN A 43 9.79 -13.12 6.56
C GLN A 43 10.57 -11.83 6.72
N VAL A 44 10.28 -11.07 7.78
CA VAL A 44 10.97 -9.83 8.11
C VAL A 44 11.35 -9.80 9.57
N THR A 45 12.61 -9.49 9.86
CA THR A 45 13.12 -9.30 11.22
C THR A 45 13.07 -7.82 11.59
N LEU A 46 12.19 -7.50 12.53
CA LEU A 46 11.91 -6.15 13.02
C LEU A 46 12.62 -5.90 14.35
N SER A 47 13.01 -4.66 14.59
CA SER A 47 13.59 -4.25 15.86
C SER A 47 12.49 -3.78 16.81
N THR A 48 12.64 -4.09 18.10
CA THR A 48 11.71 -3.65 19.17
C THR A 48 12.33 -2.49 19.97
N PRO A 49 11.52 -1.54 20.47
CA PRO A 49 12.01 -0.43 21.30
C PRO A 49 12.74 -0.87 22.58
N GLU A 50 12.38 -2.04 23.14
CA GLU A 50 12.93 -2.59 24.38
C GLU A 50 14.30 -3.24 24.22
N GLY A 51 14.82 -3.34 22.99
CA GLY A 51 16.07 -4.05 22.69
C GLY A 51 15.80 -5.52 22.42
N GLY A 52 15.65 -5.86 21.15
CA GLY A 52 15.35 -7.22 20.71
C GLY A 52 14.85 -7.23 19.27
N THR A 53 14.67 -8.42 18.71
CA THR A 53 14.11 -8.59 17.37
C THR A 53 12.88 -9.48 17.38
N ARG A 54 11.96 -9.21 16.45
CA ARG A 54 10.77 -10.02 16.21
C ARG A 54 10.69 -10.37 14.73
N THR A 55 10.53 -11.65 14.43
CA THR A 55 10.24 -12.10 13.07
C THR A 55 8.74 -12.05 12.81
N MET A 56 8.36 -11.48 11.67
CA MET A 56 6.98 -11.45 11.18
C MET A 56 6.89 -12.10 9.80
N HIS A 57 5.79 -12.79 9.56
CA HIS A 57 5.45 -13.40 8.27
C HIS A 57 4.39 -12.53 7.62
N LEU A 58 4.78 -11.80 6.56
CA LEU A 58 3.90 -10.87 5.87
C LEU A 58 3.18 -11.58 4.72
N GLN A 59 1.86 -11.43 4.68
CA GLN A 59 1.03 -11.92 3.58
C GLN A 59 1.18 -10.97 2.39
N GLN A 60 1.12 -11.49 1.17
CA GLN A 60 1.17 -10.63 -0.01
C GLN A 60 -0.22 -10.19 -0.42
N ASP A 61 -0.38 -8.90 -0.72
CA ASP A 61 -1.61 -8.36 -1.29
C ASP A 61 -1.61 -8.45 -2.82
N PRO A 62 -2.79 -8.50 -3.45
CA PRO A 62 -2.95 -8.26 -4.88
C PRO A 62 -2.27 -6.95 -5.30
N ARG A 63 -1.70 -6.92 -6.52
CA ARG A 63 -0.90 -5.78 -7.01
C ARG A 63 -1.65 -4.45 -6.95
N ASP A 64 -2.90 -4.44 -7.34
CA ASP A 64 -3.68 -3.20 -7.42
C ASP A 64 -4.00 -2.65 -6.03
N LEU A 65 -4.36 -3.54 -5.09
CA LEU A 65 -4.60 -3.17 -3.69
C LEU A 65 -3.33 -2.66 -3.00
N ARG A 66 -2.19 -3.31 -3.27
CA ARG A 66 -0.87 -2.85 -2.81
C ARG A 66 -0.54 -1.46 -3.33
N ASN A 67 -0.68 -1.23 -4.64
CA ASN A 67 -0.36 0.05 -5.26
C ASN A 67 -1.24 1.18 -4.70
N ALA A 68 -2.54 0.93 -4.55
CA ALA A 68 -3.47 1.89 -3.95
C ALA A 68 -3.10 2.20 -2.50
N THR A 69 -2.72 1.19 -1.70
CA THR A 69 -2.25 1.39 -0.33
C THR A 69 -0.95 2.19 -0.27
N MET A 70 0.02 1.89 -1.15
CA MET A 70 1.27 2.64 -1.24
C MET A 70 1.07 4.10 -1.60
N GLN A 71 0.10 4.41 -2.47
CA GLN A 71 -0.25 5.79 -2.79
C GLN A 71 -0.77 6.53 -1.55
N ARG A 72 -1.69 5.93 -0.78
CA ARG A 72 -2.19 6.53 0.47
C ARG A 72 -1.08 6.75 1.51
N ILE A 73 -0.17 5.80 1.65
CA ILE A 73 1.01 5.94 2.54
C ILE A 73 1.88 7.11 2.06
N THR A 74 2.16 7.19 0.75
CA THR A 74 2.99 8.25 0.17
C THR A 74 2.35 9.63 0.38
N GLU A 75 1.04 9.76 0.14
CA GLU A 75 0.29 11.00 0.37
C GLU A 75 0.33 11.40 1.85
N PHE A 76 0.20 10.45 2.77
CA PHE A 76 0.35 10.71 4.19
C PHE A 76 1.77 11.17 4.54
N ASP A 77 2.79 10.45 4.06
CA ASP A 77 4.20 10.71 4.37
C ASP A 77 4.64 12.09 3.87
N LEU A 78 4.12 12.57 2.73
CA LEU A 78 4.35 13.94 2.26
C LEU A 78 3.85 14.97 3.28
N ARG A 79 2.60 14.86 3.74
CA ARG A 79 2.04 15.77 4.75
C ARG A 79 2.81 15.69 6.08
N TRP A 80 3.23 14.48 6.46
CA TRP A 80 4.03 14.28 7.66
C TRP A 80 5.38 14.98 7.56
N ASN A 81 6.10 14.77 6.45
CA ASN A 81 7.40 15.39 6.22
C ASN A 81 7.32 16.92 6.17
N ASP A 82 6.28 17.47 5.53
CA ASP A 82 6.04 18.91 5.51
C ASP A 82 5.82 19.47 6.92
N ALA A 83 5.02 18.77 7.75
CA ALA A 83 4.79 19.15 9.13
C ALA A 83 6.05 19.07 9.99
N VAL A 84 6.91 18.05 9.78
CA VAL A 84 8.21 17.93 10.44
C VAL A 84 9.14 19.07 10.04
N GLN A 85 9.27 19.37 8.74
CA GLN A 85 10.08 20.47 8.26
C GLN A 85 9.62 21.83 8.80
N LEU A 86 8.30 22.03 8.88
CA LEU A 86 7.73 23.23 9.49
C LEU A 86 8.09 23.30 10.98
N ALA A 87 7.96 22.21 11.72
CA ALA A 87 8.35 22.17 13.13
C ALA A 87 9.84 22.45 13.34
N ASP A 88 10.71 21.82 12.54
CA ASP A 88 12.18 21.97 12.65
C ASP A 88 12.66 23.38 12.30
N SER A 89 11.97 24.07 11.40
CA SER A 89 12.27 25.47 11.02
C SER A 89 11.58 26.51 11.91
N THR A 90 10.66 26.10 12.79
CA THR A 90 9.90 27.02 13.65
C THR A 90 10.66 27.31 14.95
N PRO A 91 10.85 28.59 15.33
CA PRO A 91 11.44 28.93 16.62
C PRO A 91 10.62 28.36 17.79
N ARG A 92 11.31 27.93 18.86
CA ARG A 92 10.68 27.27 20.03
C ARG A 92 9.43 28.01 20.56
N ILE A 93 9.42 29.34 20.57
CA ILE A 93 8.30 30.17 21.06
C ILE A 93 7.02 30.03 20.23
N ALA A 94 7.12 29.60 18.97
CA ALA A 94 6.00 29.43 18.04
C ALA A 94 5.71 27.95 17.73
N LEU A 95 6.42 27.01 18.39
CA LEU A 95 6.37 25.58 18.06
C LEU A 95 5.06 24.89 18.45
N ALA A 96 4.22 25.54 19.28
CA ALA A 96 2.94 24.98 19.72
C ALA A 96 2.00 24.63 18.55
N GLY A 97 1.95 25.47 17.51
CA GLY A 97 1.16 25.22 16.31
C GLY A 97 1.63 23.96 15.55
N PRO A 98 2.89 23.93 15.06
CA PRO A 98 3.44 22.76 14.38
C PRO A 98 3.40 21.47 15.22
N ALA A 99 3.63 21.56 16.53
CA ALA A 99 3.54 20.39 17.41
C ALA A 99 2.11 19.81 17.46
N ASN A 100 1.09 20.66 17.51
CA ASN A 100 -0.31 20.21 17.42
C ASN A 100 -0.62 19.52 16.08
N SER A 101 -0.09 20.06 14.97
CA SER A 101 -0.24 19.44 13.65
C SER A 101 0.39 18.06 13.58
N LEU A 102 1.62 17.89 14.11
CA LEU A 102 2.28 16.59 14.19
C LEU A 102 1.48 15.60 15.05
N GLN A 103 0.98 16.03 16.21
CA GLN A 103 0.15 15.17 17.05
C GLN A 103 -1.16 14.76 16.35
N GLN A 104 -1.76 15.65 15.57
CA GLN A 104 -2.96 15.33 14.79
C GLN A 104 -2.66 14.30 13.71
N LEU A 105 -1.62 14.52 12.90
CA LEU A 105 -1.21 13.58 11.85
C LEU A 105 -0.84 12.21 12.44
N ALA A 106 -0.16 12.17 13.59
CA ALA A 106 0.15 10.92 14.28
C ALA A 106 -1.12 10.15 14.65
N ARG A 107 -2.19 10.83 15.07
CA ARG A 107 -3.51 10.18 15.30
C ARG A 107 -4.16 9.74 13.99
N GLU A 108 -4.10 10.55 12.95
CA GLU A 108 -4.65 10.23 11.61
C GLU A 108 -4.00 8.99 10.99
N SER A 109 -2.73 8.71 11.28
CA SER A 109 -2.06 7.49 10.79
C SER A 109 -2.76 6.19 11.20
N ARG A 110 -3.51 6.22 12.31
CA ARG A 110 -4.29 5.08 12.80
C ARG A 110 -5.51 4.78 11.91
N THR A 111 -5.99 5.77 11.16
CA THR A 111 -7.18 5.67 10.31
C THR A 111 -6.86 5.59 8.83
N VAL A 112 -5.58 5.71 8.42
CA VAL A 112 -5.18 5.46 7.02
C VAL A 112 -5.52 4.02 6.65
N GLU A 113 -6.27 3.84 5.57
CA GLU A 113 -6.60 2.51 5.03
C GLU A 113 -5.33 1.80 4.54
N LEU A 114 -5.08 0.63 5.11
CA LEU A 114 -3.96 -0.23 4.75
C LEU A 114 -4.49 -1.59 4.32
N SER A 115 -3.89 -2.19 3.31
CA SER A 115 -4.12 -3.58 2.96
C SER A 115 -3.46 -4.53 3.95
N ASP A 116 -3.79 -5.82 3.87
CA ASP A 116 -3.47 -6.81 4.92
C ASP A 116 -1.96 -6.99 5.13
N CYS A 117 -1.13 -6.82 4.09
CA CYS A 117 0.32 -6.80 4.26
C CYS A 117 0.79 -5.63 5.15
N PHE A 118 0.39 -4.40 4.80
CA PHE A 118 0.84 -3.20 5.50
C PHE A 118 0.19 -3.03 6.87
N ALA A 119 -1.05 -3.50 7.05
CA ALA A 119 -1.78 -3.43 8.31
C ALA A 119 -1.02 -4.12 9.45
N GLN A 120 -0.25 -5.17 9.15
CA GLN A 120 0.62 -5.86 10.11
C GLN A 120 1.72 -4.95 10.67
N GLY A 121 2.21 -3.98 9.87
CA GLY A 121 3.19 -2.99 10.29
C GLY A 121 2.61 -1.75 10.97
N ARG A 122 1.27 -1.61 11.03
CA ARG A 122 0.61 -0.38 11.52
C ARG A 122 1.12 0.06 12.89
N GLY A 123 1.27 -0.89 13.82
CA GLY A 123 1.72 -0.58 15.18
C GLY A 123 3.09 0.12 15.20
N PHE A 124 4.03 -0.31 14.36
CA PHE A 124 5.34 0.34 14.23
C PHE A 124 5.22 1.73 13.60
N TRP A 125 4.39 1.88 12.58
CA TRP A 125 4.18 3.18 11.95
C TRP A 125 3.59 4.20 12.94
N THR A 126 2.45 3.88 13.54
CA THR A 126 1.73 4.78 14.46
C THR A 126 2.58 5.11 15.68
N ALA A 127 3.26 4.11 16.27
CA ALA A 127 4.12 4.33 17.43
C ALA A 127 5.35 5.18 17.09
N GLY A 128 5.90 5.03 15.88
CA GLY A 128 7.02 5.82 15.38
C GLY A 128 6.65 7.29 15.23
N LEU A 129 5.53 7.57 14.57
CA LEU A 129 5.02 8.94 14.37
C LEU A 129 4.68 9.61 15.71
N GLU A 130 4.03 8.89 16.63
CA GLU A 130 3.72 9.41 17.96
C GLU A 130 4.97 9.71 18.78
N ALA A 131 5.97 8.83 18.73
CA ALA A 131 7.23 9.06 19.41
C ALA A 131 7.98 10.27 18.84
N GLN A 132 7.97 10.45 17.51
CA GLN A 132 8.56 11.62 16.88
C GLN A 132 7.83 12.92 17.27
N ALA A 133 6.49 12.93 17.26
CA ALA A 133 5.71 14.08 17.72
C ALA A 133 5.97 14.42 19.20
N ARG A 134 6.12 13.40 20.07
CA ARG A 134 6.51 13.59 21.47
C ARG A 134 7.93 14.14 21.61
N ALA A 135 8.87 13.72 20.76
CA ALA A 135 10.23 14.26 20.76
C ALA A 135 10.24 15.77 20.45
N THR A 136 9.41 16.22 19.49
CA THR A 136 9.23 17.65 19.20
C THR A 136 8.74 18.44 20.42
N LEU A 137 7.80 17.87 21.20
CA LEU A 137 7.33 18.48 22.44
C LEU A 137 8.38 18.46 23.55
N ALA A 138 9.13 17.36 23.69
CA ALA A 138 10.22 17.26 24.65
C ALA A 138 11.29 18.33 24.41
N PHE A 139 11.58 18.62 23.13
CA PHE A 139 12.46 19.72 22.75
C PHE A 139 11.92 21.09 23.17
N MET A 140 10.61 21.30 23.28
CA MET A 140 10.05 22.55 23.84
C MET A 140 10.38 22.72 25.32
N VAL A 141 10.41 21.60 26.06
CA VAL A 141 10.53 21.58 27.54
C VAL A 141 11.99 21.55 28.00
N GLN A 142 12.91 20.89 27.28
CA GLN A 142 14.28 20.63 27.74
C GLN A 142 15.37 21.36 26.93
N ALA A 143 16.55 21.53 27.53
CA ALA A 143 17.78 22.00 26.88
C ALA A 143 18.51 20.83 26.16
N PRO A 144 19.40 21.07 25.18
CA PRO A 144 19.84 20.06 24.23
C PRO A 144 20.86 19.10 24.84
N SER A 145 20.43 17.92 25.29
CA SER A 145 21.31 16.82 25.69
C SER A 145 20.92 15.53 24.96
N GLY A 146 21.40 15.37 23.73
CA GLY A 146 21.29 14.14 22.93
C GLY A 146 19.90 13.82 22.37
N PRO A 147 19.77 12.74 21.55
CA PRO A 147 18.49 12.25 21.10
C PRO A 147 17.67 11.82 22.32
N SER A 148 16.46 12.37 22.47
CA SER A 148 15.57 11.97 23.55
C SER A 148 15.19 10.48 23.40
N ALA A 149 14.75 9.84 24.49
CA ALA A 149 14.30 8.45 24.44
C ALA A 149 13.18 8.25 23.40
N GLU A 150 12.35 9.27 23.22
CA GLU A 150 11.29 9.33 22.22
C GLU A 150 11.84 9.37 20.79
N LEU A 151 12.90 10.13 20.51
CA LEU A 151 13.53 10.16 19.19
C LEU A 151 14.15 8.80 18.84
N LYS A 152 14.79 8.13 19.82
CA LYS A 152 15.29 6.76 19.64
C LYS A 152 14.16 5.77 19.37
N ALA A 153 13.07 5.85 20.12
CA ALA A 153 11.89 5.01 19.91
C ALA A 153 11.26 5.26 18.53
N ALA A 154 11.19 6.52 18.09
CA ALA A 154 10.72 6.89 16.76
C ALA A 154 11.57 6.22 15.67
N GLN A 155 12.90 6.32 15.77
CA GLN A 155 13.81 5.74 14.80
C GLN A 155 13.69 4.22 14.70
N VAL A 156 13.59 3.53 15.84
CA VAL A 156 13.42 2.06 15.87
C VAL A 156 12.09 1.67 15.21
N ASN A 157 10.99 2.32 15.59
CA ASN A 157 9.67 2.01 15.08
C ASN A 157 9.53 2.33 13.58
N LEU A 158 9.96 3.53 13.14
CA LEU A 158 9.91 3.90 11.73
C LEU A 158 10.86 3.07 10.87
N GLY A 159 12.01 2.65 11.42
CA GLY A 159 12.90 1.71 10.75
C GLY A 159 12.27 0.33 10.57
N SER A 160 11.57 -0.19 11.58
CA SER A 160 10.78 -1.43 11.46
C SER A 160 9.63 -1.28 10.46
N TRP A 161 8.93 -0.14 10.46
CA TRP A 161 7.90 0.17 9.45
C TRP A 161 8.48 0.15 8.03
N ALA A 162 9.61 0.80 7.78
CA ALA A 162 10.26 0.81 6.47
C ALA A 162 10.59 -0.61 5.96
N LYS A 163 11.00 -1.52 6.85
CA LYS A 163 11.22 -2.94 6.51
C LYS A 163 9.92 -3.64 6.12
N VAL A 164 8.80 -3.35 6.78
CA VAL A 164 7.49 -3.89 6.39
C VAL A 164 7.09 -3.35 5.02
N VAL A 165 7.24 -2.05 4.77
CA VAL A 165 6.94 -1.43 3.48
C VAL A 165 7.75 -2.07 2.35
N ASP A 166 9.06 -2.24 2.52
CA ASP A 166 9.93 -2.92 1.54
C ASP A 166 9.53 -4.38 1.31
N ALA A 167 9.08 -5.06 2.36
CA ALA A 167 8.63 -6.44 2.23
C ALA A 167 7.27 -6.58 1.54
N CYS A 168 6.40 -5.59 1.69
CA CYS A 168 5.09 -5.57 1.06
C CYS A 168 5.13 -5.10 -0.40
N ARG A 169 6.18 -4.40 -0.84
CA ARG A 169 6.32 -3.82 -2.19
C ARG A 169 6.46 -4.87 -3.30
#